data_AF-A0A1C3NC07-F1
#
_entry.id   AF-A0A1C3NC07-F1
#
_cell.length_a   1.000
_cell.length_b   1.000
_cell.length_c   1.000
_cell.angle_alpha   90.00
_cell.angle_beta   90.00
_cell.angle_gamma   90.00
#
_symmetry.space_group_name_H-M   'P 1'
#
loop_
_entity.id
_entity.type
_entity.pdbx_description
1 polymer ?
#
loop_
_entity_poly.entity_id
_entity_poly.type
_entity_poly.pdbx_seq_one_letter_code
_entity_poly.pdbx_strand_id
1 'polypeptide(L)'
;MRHPDGDVAGRTEGSSASTAGVHDGEPPRRRGPAGDDRDGERGLRGLVGSGSSQVGLSAALRARDAARPTDADLAEAEERVVVVRRNWVPREELPRSPR
;
A
#
# COMPACT_ATOMS: atom_id res chain seq x y z
N MET A 1 -38.67 34.71 -23.05
CA MET A 1 -37.85 34.58 -21.81
C MET A 1 -38.67 33.85 -20.77
N ARG A 2 -38.30 32.61 -20.44
CA ARG A 2 -38.75 31.89 -19.25
C ARG A 2 -37.66 30.88 -18.90
N HIS A 3 -36.89 31.18 -17.86
CA HIS A 3 -35.97 30.23 -17.22
C HIS A 3 -36.77 29.39 -16.22
N PRO A 4 -36.57 28.07 -16.19
CA PRO A 4 -36.60 27.30 -14.96
C PRO A 4 -35.17 27.13 -14.45
N ASP A 5 -34.92 27.63 -13.25
CA ASP A 5 -33.71 27.39 -12.47
C ASP A 5 -33.77 26.02 -11.80
N GLY A 6 -32.64 25.31 -11.89
CA GLY A 6 -32.12 24.54 -10.77
C GLY A 6 -32.59 23.10 -10.63
N ASP A 7 -31.95 22.18 -11.35
CA ASP A 7 -31.75 20.82 -10.85
C ASP A 7 -30.26 20.45 -10.88
N VAL A 8 -29.72 20.50 -9.67
CA VAL A 8 -28.63 19.71 -9.09
C VAL A 8 -27.53 19.16 -10.01
N ALA A 9 -26.39 19.84 -9.88
CA ALA A 9 -25.04 19.36 -10.12
C ALA A 9 -24.88 17.84 -9.90
N GLY A 10 -24.65 17.12 -11.00
CA GLY A 10 -24.05 15.79 -10.99
C GLY A 10 -22.62 15.88 -10.47
N ARG A 11 -22.50 15.85 -9.14
CA ARG A 11 -21.22 15.72 -8.45
C ARG A 11 -20.76 14.28 -8.58
N THR A 12 -19.79 14.07 -9.45
CA THR A 12 -18.88 12.92 -9.42
C THR A 12 -18.10 12.95 -8.11
N GLU A 13 -18.64 12.32 -7.07
CA GLU A 13 -17.86 11.94 -5.90
C GLU A 13 -17.14 10.65 -6.21
N GLY A 14 -15.81 10.72 -6.15
CA GLY A 14 -14.93 9.58 -6.36
C GLY A 14 -15.35 8.44 -5.44
N SER A 15 -15.55 7.28 -6.05
CA SER A 15 -15.77 6.02 -5.35
C SER A 15 -14.51 5.68 -4.55
N SER A 16 -14.36 6.27 -3.37
CA SER A 16 -13.45 5.77 -2.36
C SER A 16 -13.97 4.39 -1.98
N ALA A 17 -13.22 3.35 -2.33
CA ALA A 17 -13.57 1.98 -1.99
C ALA A 17 -13.80 1.89 -0.47
N SER A 18 -15.06 1.70 -0.08
CA SER A 18 -15.45 1.59 1.32
C SER A 18 -15.00 0.22 1.81
N THR A 19 -13.87 0.16 2.51
CA THR A 19 -13.47 -1.05 3.22
C THR A 19 -14.40 -1.22 4.42
N ALA A 20 -15.17 -2.31 4.45
CA ALA A 20 -15.99 -2.66 5.60
C ALA A 20 -15.07 -2.79 6.83
N GLY A 21 -15.38 -2.05 7.90
CA GLY A 21 -14.67 -2.14 9.17
C GLY A 21 -14.90 -3.52 9.78
N VAL A 22 -13.90 -4.40 9.68
CA VAL A 22 -13.84 -5.63 10.49
C VAL A 22 -13.36 -5.23 11.89
N HIS A 23 -14.28 -5.15 12.84
CA HIS A 23 -13.95 -4.97 14.25
C HIS A 23 -13.57 -6.32 14.85
N ASP A 24 -12.26 -6.62 14.88
CA ASP A 24 -11.74 -7.65 15.78
C ASP A 24 -11.61 -7.06 17.20
N GLY A 25 -12.06 -7.81 18.19
CA GLY A 25 -12.37 -7.38 19.56
C GLY A 25 -11.27 -6.60 20.31
N GLU A 26 -11.72 -5.89 21.34
CA GLU A 26 -10.96 -4.93 22.16
C GLU A 26 -9.58 -5.45 22.62
N PRO A 27 -8.48 -4.70 22.38
CA PRO A 27 -7.16 -5.09 22.89
C PRO A 27 -7.07 -4.83 24.40
N PRO A 28 -6.40 -5.70 25.19
CA PRO A 28 -6.32 -5.53 26.63
C PRO A 28 -5.53 -4.27 26.99
N ARG A 29 -6.13 -3.44 27.86
CA ARG A 29 -5.53 -2.22 28.41
C ARG A 29 -4.31 -2.59 29.28
N ARG A 30 -3.09 -2.60 28.72
CA ARG A 30 -1.86 -2.69 29.52
C ARG A 30 -1.49 -1.31 30.06
N ARG A 31 -1.60 -1.18 31.39
CA ARG A 31 -1.12 -0.07 32.20
C ARG A 31 0.40 -0.23 32.40
N GLY A 32 1.19 0.79 32.08
CA GLY A 32 2.66 0.79 32.25
C GLY A 32 3.10 0.82 33.73
N PRO A 33 4.41 0.66 33.99
CA PRO A 33 5.23 1.84 34.29
C PRO A 33 6.64 1.83 33.68
N ALA A 34 7.27 3.01 33.74
CA ALA A 34 8.52 3.47 33.12
C ALA A 34 9.77 2.56 33.24
N GLY A 35 10.61 2.56 32.20
CA GLY A 35 11.99 2.06 32.25
C GLY A 35 12.72 2.09 30.90
N ASP A 36 13.85 2.81 30.87
CA ASP A 36 14.92 2.87 29.86
C ASP A 36 14.70 3.84 28.66
N ASP A 37 15.39 4.98 28.67
CA ASP A 37 15.48 5.94 27.55
C ASP A 37 15.94 5.29 26.23
N ARG A 38 16.58 4.10 26.31
CA ARG A 38 16.93 3.27 25.15
C ARG A 38 15.71 2.61 24.48
N ASP A 39 14.65 2.33 25.23
CA ASP A 39 13.36 1.88 24.70
C ASP A 39 12.53 3.06 24.17
N GLY A 40 12.78 4.28 24.66
CA GLY A 40 12.24 5.51 24.11
C GLY A 40 12.67 5.74 22.67
N GLU A 41 13.98 5.63 22.38
CA GLU A 41 14.46 5.70 20.99
C GLU A 41 13.96 4.54 20.12
N ARG A 42 13.89 3.32 20.66
CA ARG A 42 13.38 2.16 19.92
C ARG A 42 11.88 2.26 19.63
N GLY A 43 11.11 2.82 20.55
CA GLY A 43 9.68 3.11 20.41
C GLY A 43 9.42 4.27 19.44
N LEU A 44 10.25 5.32 19.47
CA LEU A 44 10.20 6.41 18.51
C LEU A 44 10.60 5.97 17.09
N ARG A 45 11.54 5.03 16.94
CA ARG A 45 11.88 4.45 15.61
C ARG A 45 10.72 3.66 14.98
N GLY A 46 9.80 3.13 15.80
CA GLY A 46 8.54 2.52 15.32
C GLY A 46 7.49 3.56 14.88
N LEU A 47 7.59 4.79 15.38
CA LEU A 47 6.67 5.89 15.11
C LEU A 47 7.17 6.84 14.00
N VAL A 48 8.49 7.03 13.90
CA VAL A 48 9.20 7.87 12.91
C VAL A 48 9.69 7.02 11.71
N GLY A 49 9.50 5.70 11.76
CA GLY A 49 9.54 4.79 10.60
C GLY A 49 8.17 4.74 9.89
N SER A 50 7.95 3.76 8.99
CA SER A 50 6.70 3.59 8.21
C SER A 50 5.41 3.36 9.02
N GLY A 51 5.41 3.65 10.32
CA GLY A 51 4.33 3.40 11.25
C GLY A 51 4.00 1.91 11.37
N SER A 52 3.02 1.59 12.23
CA SER A 52 2.36 0.30 12.17
C SER A 52 1.54 0.20 10.88
N SER A 53 1.63 -0.92 10.17
CA SER A 53 0.84 -1.17 8.95
C SER A 53 -0.66 -0.97 9.21
N GLN A 54 -1.35 -0.26 8.32
CA GLN A 54 -2.81 -0.09 8.36
C GLN A 54 -3.58 -1.37 7.99
N VAL A 55 -2.90 -2.37 7.44
CA VAL A 55 -3.49 -3.64 6.99
C VAL A 55 -2.74 -4.81 7.63
N GLY A 56 -3.49 -5.74 8.24
CA GLY A 56 -2.94 -6.97 8.81
C GLY A 56 -2.38 -7.92 7.76
N LEU A 57 -1.46 -8.81 8.14
CA LEU A 57 -0.75 -9.71 7.21
C LEU A 57 -1.69 -10.50 6.28
N SER A 58 -2.71 -11.16 6.83
CA SER A 58 -3.64 -11.99 6.05
C SER A 58 -4.43 -11.17 5.03
N ALA A 59 -4.87 -9.98 5.41
CA ALA A 59 -5.55 -9.06 4.50
C ALA A 59 -4.61 -8.55 3.41
N ALA A 60 -3.35 -8.27 3.74
CA ALA A 60 -2.34 -7.87 2.77
C ALA A 60 -2.04 -8.99 1.75
N LEU A 61 -1.95 -10.25 2.20
CA LEU A 61 -1.75 -11.39 1.30
C LEU A 61 -2.95 -11.57 0.35
N ARG A 62 -4.18 -11.49 0.88
CA ARG A 62 -5.38 -11.55 0.05
C ARG A 62 -5.45 -10.40 -0.95
N ALA A 63 -5.06 -9.19 -0.55
CA ALA A 63 -5.03 -8.04 -1.45
C ALA A 63 -4.04 -8.27 -2.61
N ARG A 64 -2.89 -8.91 -2.36
CA ARG A 64 -1.95 -9.30 -3.43
C ARG A 64 -2.56 -10.31 -4.39
N ASP A 65 -3.29 -11.30 -3.88
CA ASP A 65 -3.95 -12.29 -4.72
C ASP A 65 -5.05 -11.68 -5.58
N ALA A 66 -5.84 -10.76 -5.01
CA ALA A 66 -6.88 -10.03 -5.74
C ALA A 66 -6.30 -9.06 -6.78
N ALA A 67 -5.10 -8.51 -6.53
CA ALA A 67 -4.41 -7.58 -7.43
C ALA A 67 -3.51 -8.29 -8.46
N ARG A 68 -3.64 -9.61 -8.65
CA ARG A 68 -2.88 -10.28 -9.71
C ARG A 68 -3.26 -9.70 -11.07
N PRO A 69 -2.28 -9.23 -11.88
CA PRO A 69 -2.55 -8.77 -13.23
C PRO A 69 -3.21 -9.85 -14.08
N THR A 70 -4.16 -9.44 -14.91
CA THR A 70 -4.78 -10.29 -15.91
C THR A 70 -3.93 -10.34 -17.18
N ASP A 71 -4.23 -11.28 -18.08
CA ASP A 71 -3.53 -11.38 -19.37
C ASP A 71 -3.73 -10.12 -20.23
N ALA A 72 -4.89 -9.47 -20.12
CA ALA A 72 -5.17 -8.22 -20.81
C ALA A 72 -4.26 -7.09 -20.29
N ASP A 73 -4.05 -7.01 -18.96
CA ASP A 73 -3.13 -6.04 -18.36
C ASP A 73 -1.70 -6.27 -18.83
N LEU A 74 -1.30 -7.54 -18.99
CA LEU A 74 0.03 -7.90 -19.52
C LEU A 74 0.18 -7.48 -20.98
N ALA A 75 -0.82 -7.73 -21.83
CA ALA A 75 -0.82 -7.33 -23.23
C ALA A 75 -0.76 -5.80 -23.37
N GLU A 76 -1.56 -5.07 -22.60
CA GLU A 76 -1.51 -3.60 -22.56
C GLU A 76 -0.13 -3.10 -22.11
N ALA A 77 0.47 -3.74 -21.10
CA ALA A 77 1.79 -3.37 -20.62
C ALA A 77 2.89 -3.62 -21.67
N GLU A 78 2.80 -4.70 -22.45
CA GLU A 78 3.74 -4.99 -23.54
C GLU A 78 3.75 -3.88 -24.60
N GLU A 79 2.58 -3.34 -24.94
CA GLU A 79 2.46 -2.25 -25.90
C GLU A 79 2.92 -0.89 -25.35
N ARG A 80 2.73 -0.65 -24.05
CA ARG A 80 2.87 0.69 -23.46
C ARG A 80 4.15 0.91 -22.64
N VAL A 81 4.71 -0.12 -22.02
CA VAL A 81 5.81 0.04 -21.04
C VAL A 81 7.16 0.21 -21.74
N VAL A 82 7.83 1.33 -21.46
CA VAL A 82 9.20 1.58 -21.92
C VAL A 82 10.20 1.17 -20.84
N VAL A 83 10.98 0.11 -21.10
CA VAL A 83 12.02 -0.37 -20.18
C VAL A 83 13.33 0.39 -20.39
N VAL A 84 13.74 1.20 -19.41
CA VAL A 84 14.99 1.96 -19.45
C VAL A 84 16.06 1.30 -18.57
N ARG A 85 17.16 0.82 -19.16
CA ARG A 85 18.26 0.14 -18.46
C ARG A 85 19.47 1.04 -18.26
N ARG A 86 19.46 1.88 -17.22
CA ARG A 86 20.62 2.74 -16.86
C ARG A 86 21.54 1.98 -15.91
N ASN A 87 22.83 1.93 -16.23
CA ASN A 87 23.87 1.32 -15.38
C ASN A 87 23.56 -0.13 -14.97
N TRP A 88 22.78 -0.85 -15.78
CA TRP A 88 22.40 -2.22 -15.50
C TRP A 88 23.37 -3.16 -16.23
N VAL A 89 23.95 -4.11 -15.49
CA VAL A 89 24.82 -5.15 -16.02
C VAL A 89 24.07 -6.49 -15.98
N PRO A 90 23.94 -7.20 -17.11
CA PRO A 90 23.35 -8.53 -17.16
C PRO A 90 23.97 -9.49 -16.14
N ARG A 91 23.16 -10.38 -15.58
CA ARG A 91 23.63 -11.36 -14.59
C ARG A 91 24.71 -12.28 -15.18
N GLU A 92 24.61 -12.56 -16.47
CA GLU A 92 25.54 -13.37 -17.24
C GLU A 92 26.94 -12.74 -17.31
N GLU A 93 27.02 -11.41 -17.18
CA GLU A 93 28.24 -10.61 -17.26
C GLU A 93 28.83 -10.27 -15.87
N LEU A 94 28.08 -10.54 -14.79
CA LEU A 94 28.59 -10.33 -13.43
C LEU A 94 29.58 -11.44 -13.03
N PRO A 95 30.68 -11.10 -12.34
CA PRO A 95 31.61 -12.09 -11.82
C PRO A 95 30.90 -13.04 -10.86
N ARG A 96 30.93 -14.34 -11.16
CA ARG A 96 30.36 -15.37 -10.29
C ARG A 96 31.30 -15.59 -9.11
N SER A 97 30.78 -15.48 -7.89
CA SER A 97 31.56 -15.89 -6.70
C SER A 97 31.90 -17.38 -6.81
N PRO A 98 33.16 -17.79 -6.54
CA PRO A 98 33.49 -19.20 -6.40
C PRO A 98 32.68 -19.80 -5.25
N ARG A 99 32.18 -21.02 -5.47
CA ARG A 99 31.48 -21.81 -4.45
C ARG A 99 32.43 -22.29 -3.37
#